data_AF-A0A1I5KMP8-F1
#
_entry.id   AF-A0A1I5KMP8-F1
#
_cell.length_a   1.000
_cell.length_b   1.000
_cell.length_c   1.000
_cell.angle_alpha   90.00
_cell.angle_beta   90.00
_cell.angle_gamma   90.00
#
_symmetry.space_group_name_H-M   'P 1'
#
loop_
_entity.id
_entity.type
_entity.pdbx_description
1 polymer ?
#
loop_
_entity_poly.entity_id
_entity_poly.type
_entity_poly.pdbx_seq_one_letter_code
_entity_poly.pdbx_strand_id
1 'polypeptide(L)' 'MTRPPIVRYRDGRTLLDRASLARLSGRSVHTIRGACPVADRDRSTGRPLYDAQQCAQILAAIPTRQSGTRSHLTAPATSA' A
#
# COMPACT_ATOMS: atom_id res chain seq x y z
N MET A 1 -16.76 -9.40 10.07
CA MET A 1 -16.46 -8.46 11.18
C MET A 1 -15.29 -7.59 10.81
N THR A 2 -15.51 -6.29 10.60
CA THR A 2 -14.44 -5.33 10.27
C THR A 2 -13.67 -5.01 11.56
N ARG A 3 -12.40 -5.43 11.65
CA ARG A 3 -11.58 -5.13 12.83
C ARG A 3 -11.39 -3.62 12.98
N PRO A 4 -11.35 -3.10 14.23
CA PRO A 4 -11.15 -1.68 14.45
C PRO A 4 -9.76 -1.24 13.96
N PRO A 5 -9.67 0.00 13.44
CA PRO A 5 -8.39 0.60 13.07
C PRO A 5 -7.52 0.79 14.32
N ILE A 6 -6.20 0.66 14.16
CA ILE A 6 -5.23 0.95 15.22
C ILE A 6 -4.35 2.10 14.75
N VAL A 7 -4.33 3.16 15.54
CA VAL A 7 -3.47 4.33 15.38
C VAL A 7 -2.72 4.54 16.69
N ARG A 8 -1.39 4.63 16.62
CA ARG A 8 -0.54 4.93 17.78
C ARG A 8 0.44 6.02 17.43
N TYR A 9 0.62 6.97 18.35
CA TYR A 9 1.68 7.95 18.28
C TYR A 9 2.81 7.51 19.21
N ARG A 10 4.02 7.39 18.67
CA ARG A 10 5.19 6.95 19.42
C ARG A 10 6.44 7.63 18.89
N ASP A 11 7.20 8.30 19.75
CA ASP A 11 8.47 8.94 19.40
C ASP A 11 8.36 9.87 18.16
N GLY A 12 7.24 10.62 18.07
CA GLY A 12 6.92 11.49 16.92
C GLY A 12 6.45 10.77 15.66
N ARG A 13 6.34 9.44 15.69
CA ARG A 13 5.90 8.60 14.57
C ARG A 13 4.44 8.23 14.70
N THR A 14 3.75 8.24 13.56
CA THR A 14 2.36 7.78 13.46
C THR A 14 2.35 6.34 12.96
N LEU A 15 2.08 5.41 13.87
CA LEU A 15 2.03 3.98 13.61
C LEU A 15 0.59 3.55 13.35
N LEU A 16 0.35 2.92 12.20
CA LEU A 16 -0.97 2.56 11.71
C LEU A 16 -1.06 1.07 11.41
N ASP A 17 -2.23 0.48 11.58
CA ASP A 17 -2.48 -0.85 11.04
C ASP A 17 -2.57 -0.83 9.51
N ARG A 18 -2.32 -2.00 8.91
CA ARG A 18 -2.26 -2.17 7.46
C ARG A 18 -3.52 -1.70 6.72
N ALA A 19 -4.71 -1.91 7.30
CA ALA A 19 -5.97 -1.54 6.64
C ALA A 19 -6.15 -0.02 6.63
N SER A 20 -5.80 0.64 7.73
CA SER A 20 -5.79 2.10 7.82
C SER A 20 -4.78 2.72 6.84
N LEU A 21 -3.57 2.14 6.75
CA LEU A 21 -2.55 2.60 5.80
C LEU A 21 -3.00 2.42 4.33
N ALA A 22 -3.70 1.34 4.01
CA ALA A 22 -4.27 1.11 2.68
C ALA A 22 -5.29 2.18 2.29
N ARG A 23 -6.17 2.54 3.24
CA ARG A 23 -7.17 3.60 3.03
C ARG A 23 -6.55 4.97 2.84
N LEU A 24 -5.52 5.31 3.61
CA LEU A 24 -4.85 6.62 3.52
C LEU A 24 -3.98 6.76 2.27
N SER A 25 -3.24 5.71 1.91
CA SER A 25 -2.33 5.73 0.76
C SER A 25 -3.01 5.49 -0.58
N GLY A 26 -4.27 5.01 -0.58
CA GLY A 26 -4.95 4.53 -1.78
C GLY A 26 -4.30 3.27 -2.40
N ARG A 27 -3.38 2.61 -1.68
CA ARG A 27 -2.67 1.42 -2.15
C ARG A 27 -3.30 0.15 -1.60
N SER A 28 -3.13 -0.95 -2.35
CA SER A 28 -3.59 -2.25 -1.91
C SER A 28 -2.82 -2.74 -0.66
N VAL A 29 -3.52 -3.50 0.19
CA VAL A 29 -2.92 -4.18 1.35
C VAL A 29 -1.76 -5.09 0.94
N HIS A 30 -1.84 -5.70 -0.25
CA HIS A 30 -0.78 -6.55 -0.79
C HIS A 30 0.48 -5.75 -1.11
N THR A 31 0.33 -4.59 -1.77
CA THR A 31 1.44 -3.68 -2.08
C THR A 31 2.12 -3.20 -0.80
N ILE A 32 1.35 -2.79 0.21
CA ILE A 32 1.89 -2.36 1.50
C ILE A 32 2.69 -3.50 2.15
N ARG A 33 2.18 -4.74 2.11
CA ARG A 33 2.88 -5.89 2.71
C ARG A 33 4.22 -6.20 2.05
N GLY A 34 4.34 -5.98 0.74
CA GLY A 34 5.57 -6.24 -0.01
C GLY A 34 6.59 -5.10 0.05
N ALA A 35 6.12 -3.85 0.15
CA ALA A 35 6.97 -2.68 0.04
C ALA A 35 7.36 -2.05 1.38
N CYS A 36 6.43 -2.04 2.34
CA CYS A 36 6.58 -1.27 3.57
C CYS A 36 7.14 -2.13 4.70
N PRO A 37 8.18 -1.67 5.43
CA PRO A 37 8.68 -2.36 6.60
C PRO A 37 7.69 -2.27 7.76
N VAL A 38 7.64 -3.32 8.59
CA VAL A 38 6.89 -3.29 9.86
C VAL A 38 7.73 -2.52 10.87
N ALA A 39 7.18 -1.42 11.39
CA ALA A 39 7.87 -0.55 12.33
C ALA A 39 7.74 -1.05 13.77
N ASP A 40 6.58 -1.61 14.12
CA ASP A 40 6.30 -2.11 15.47
C ASP A 40 5.20 -3.18 15.42
N ARG A 41 4.87 -3.78 16.56
CA ARG A 41 3.73 -4.67 16.71
C ARG A 41 2.90 -4.24 17.90
N ASP A 42 1.60 -4.18 17.69
CA ASP A 42 0.66 -3.90 18.76
C ASP A 42 0.81 -4.95 19.87
N ARG A 43 1.01 -4.51 21.12
CA ARG A 43 1.30 -5.42 22.24
C ARG A 43 0.08 -6.24 22.67
N SER A 44 -1.12 -5.72 22.44
CA SER A 44 -2.36 -6.39 22.83
C SER A 44 -2.80 -7.44 21.81
N THR A 45 -2.59 -7.17 20.52
CA THR A 45 -3.11 -8.01 19.43
C THR A 45 -2.03 -8.68 18.58
N GLY A 46 -0.76 -8.33 18.76
CA GLY A 46 0.36 -8.78 17.94
C GLY A 46 0.35 -8.25 16.49
N ARG A 47 -0.57 -7.34 16.16
CA ARG A 47 -0.77 -6.84 14.80
C ARG A 47 0.43 -5.99 14.34
N PRO A 48 0.91 -6.17 13.10
CA PRO A 48 1.98 -5.33 12.57
C PRO A 48 1.48 -3.89 12.40
N LEU A 49 2.27 -2.95 12.88
CA LEU A 49 2.08 -1.52 12.74
C LEU A 49 3.14 -0.95 11.80
N TYR A 50 2.70 -0.01 10.97
CA TYR A 50 3.49 0.60 9.91
C TYR A 50 3.63 2.09 10.18
N ASP A 51 4.82 2.64 9.98
CA ASP A 51 5.04 4.09 10.06
C ASP A 51 4.42 4.78 8.84
N ALA A 52 3.45 5.65 9.07
CA ALA A 52 2.70 6.32 8.01
C ALA A 52 3.61 7.15 7.08
N GLN A 53 4.58 7.88 7.64
CA GLN A 53 5.42 8.80 6.89
C GLN A 53 6.45 8.05 6.06
N GLN A 54 7.13 7.08 6.67
CA GLN A 54 8.09 6.24 5.96
C GLN A 54 7.42 5.44 4.85
N CYS A 55 6.24 4.87 5.12
CA CYS A 55 5.50 4.11 4.12
C CYS A 55 5.01 5.01 2.99
N ALA A 56 4.58 6.25 3.27
CA ALA A 56 4.20 7.20 2.22
C ALA A 56 5.37 7.50 1.26
N GLN A 57 6.58 7.69 1.79
CA GLN A 57 7.78 7.91 0.97
C GLN A 57 8.11 6.70 0.08
N ILE A 58 8.07 5.49 0.64
CA ILE A 58 8.33 4.26 -0.12
C ILE A 58 7.26 4.06 -1.20
N LEU A 59 5.99 4.23 -0.85
CA LEU A 59 4.87 4.03 -1.78
C LEU A 59 4.85 5.09 -2.88
N ALA A 60 5.34 6.31 -2.62
CA ALA A 60 5.49 7.35 -3.64
C ALA A 60 6.48 6.95 -4.74
N ALA A 61 7.52 6.17 -4.40
CA ALA A 61 8.50 5.66 -5.38
C ALA A 61 7.98 4.49 -6.22
N ILE A 62 6.88 3.85 -5.83
CA ILE A 62 6.31 2.72 -6.57
C ILE A 62 5.32 3.25 -7.60
N PRO A 63 5.59 3.14 -8.91
CA PRO A 63 4.65 3.59 -9.92
C PRO A 63 3.31 2.85 -9.74
N THR A 64 2.22 3.59 -9.57
CA THR A 64 0.89 3.02 -9.80
C THR A 64 0.86 2.66 -11.27
N ARG A 65 0.58 1.40 -11.64
CA ARG A 65 0.26 1.07 -13.02
C ARG A 65 -0.79 2.08 -13.49
N GLN A 66 -0.40 3.01 -14.36
CA GLN A 66 -1.36 3.73 -15.17
C GLN A 66 -2.10 2.62 -15.91
N SER A 67 -3.39 2.49 -15.65
CA SER A 67 -4.28 1.70 -16.51
C SER A 67 -4.40 2.46 -17.84
N GLY A 68 -3.28 2.55 -18.56
CA GLY A 68 -3.18 3.09 -19.88
C GLY A 68 -3.61 2.00 -20.84
N THR A 69 -4.83 2.16 -21.34
CA THR A 69 -5.23 1.85 -22.71
C THR A 69 -4.64 0.56 -23.29
N ARG A 70 -5.50 -0.45 -23.32
CA ARG A 70 -5.48 -1.60 -24.22
C ARG A 70 -5.12 -1.13 -25.64
N SER A 71 -3.84 -1.09 -25.97
CA SER A 71 -3.39 -1.00 -27.36
C SER A 71 -3.62 -2.39 -27.93
N HIS A 72 -4.83 -2.58 -28.45
CA HIS A 72 -5.10 -3.66 -29.40
C HIS A 72 -4.12 -3.44 -30.55
N LEU A 73 -3.02 -4.18 -30.56
CA LEU A 73 -2.22 -4.42 -31.75
C LEU A 73 -3.09 -5.27 -32.67
N THR A 74 -4.05 -4.64 -33.33
CA THR A 74 -4.73 -5.20 -34.50
C THR A 74 -3.71 -5.14 -35.62
N ALA A 75 -3.01 -6.25 -35.88
CA ALA A 75 -2.17 -6.38 -37.05
C ALA A 75 -3.03 -6.17 -38.30
N PRO A 76 -2.65 -5.27 -39.24
CA PRO A 76 -3.29 -5.28 -40.55
C PRO A 76 -2.90 -6.56 -41.26
N ALA A 77 -3.90 -7.28 -41.76
CA ALA A 77 -3.71 -8.40 -42.67
C ALA A 77 -3.01 -7.87 -43.93
N THR A 78 -1.78 -8.32 -44.17
CA THR A 78 -1.11 -8.14 -45.45
C THR A 78 -1.60 -9.24 -46.39
N SER A 79 -2.44 -8.88 -47.37
CA SER A 79 -2.69 -9.70 -48.55
C SER A 79 -1.52 -9.60 -49.52
N ALA A 80 -1.00 -10.74 -49.96
CA ALA A 80 -0.22 -10.90 -51.19
C ALA A 80 -0.47 -12.32 -51.73
#